data_AF-A0AAJ1CS11-F1
#
_entry.id   AF-A0AAJ1CS11-F1
#
_cell.length_a   1.000
_cell.length_b   1.000
_cell.length_c   1.000
_cell.angle_alpha   90.00
_cell.angle_beta   90.00
_cell.angle_gamma   90.00
#
_symmetry.space_group_name_H-M   'P 1'
#
loop_
_entity.id
_entity.type
_entity.pdbx_description
1 polymer ?
#
loop_
_entity_poly.entity_id
_entity_poly.type
_entity_poly.pdbx_seq_one_letter_code
_entity_poly.pdbx_strand_id
1 'polypeptide(L)'
;MVTKKIATRDYLRAFITKANKEAGVTYNASKLNSKEECEEHLLNLIKNLRHKKQDNKAYIKEIDDLKEEIEILKKDNDNLAAQNRNRDFLFKLANEATGDYFNEKLKHHTTKKKVKECKKIIYSLLTISVIEAISIAMLLWK
;
A
#
# COMPACT_ATOMS: atom_id res chain seq x y z
N MET A 1 0.76 43.09 59.70
CA MET A 1 0.10 42.69 58.43
C MET A 1 -0.81 41.50 58.73
N VAL A 2 -2.14 41.68 58.68
CA VAL A 2 -3.09 40.60 59.03
C VAL A 2 -3.27 39.72 57.79
N THR A 3 -2.73 38.50 57.83
CA THR A 3 -3.02 37.46 56.83
C THR A 3 -4.46 37.00 57.02
N LYS A 4 -5.41 37.59 56.27
CA LYS A 4 -6.78 37.06 56.18
C LYS A 4 -6.70 35.64 55.62
N LYS A 5 -6.98 34.63 56.45
CA LYS A 5 -7.22 33.26 55.95
C LYS A 5 -8.36 33.34 54.93
N ILE A 6 -8.09 32.91 53.70
CA ILE A 6 -9.12 32.80 52.67
C ILE A 6 -10.11 31.73 53.12
N ALA A 7 -11.38 32.09 53.26
CA ALA A 7 -12.43 31.13 53.53
C ALA A 7 -12.70 30.30 52.26
N THR A 8 -12.95 29.01 52.40
CA THR A 8 -13.25 28.09 51.27
C THR A 8 -14.36 28.62 50.35
N ARG A 9 -15.35 29.33 50.91
CA ARG A 9 -16.37 30.04 50.14
C ARG A 9 -15.78 31.03 49.14
N ASP A 10 -14.83 31.86 49.56
CA ASP A 10 -14.27 32.91 48.70
C ASP A 10 -13.45 32.29 47.55
N TYR A 11 -12.80 31.14 47.81
CA TYR A 11 -12.18 30.33 46.75
C TYR A 11 -13.21 29.80 45.76
N LEU A 12 -14.31 29.22 46.24
CA LEU A 12 -15.38 28.70 45.39
C LEU A 12 -16.04 29.81 44.56
N ARG A 13 -16.27 31.01 45.13
CA ARG A 13 -16.78 32.16 44.37
C ARG A 13 -15.86 32.57 43.22
N ALA A 14 -14.55 32.59 43.45
CA ALA A 14 -13.56 32.89 42.41
C ALA A 14 -13.57 31.83 41.31
N PHE A 15 -13.70 30.55 41.68
CA PHE A 15 -13.82 29.45 40.73
C PHE A 15 -15.11 29.54 39.90
N ILE A 16 -16.26 29.78 40.54
CA ILE A 16 -17.57 29.96 39.89
C ILE A 16 -17.53 31.10 38.88
N THR A 17 -16.85 32.19 39.20
CA THR A 17 -16.73 33.34 38.28
C THR A 17 -16.01 32.95 36.98
N LYS A 18 -14.95 32.13 37.08
CA LYS A 18 -14.23 31.61 35.89
C LYS A 18 -15.09 30.62 35.12
N ALA A 19 -15.67 29.64 35.81
CA ALA A 19 -16.51 28.62 35.21
C ALA A 19 -17.74 29.22 34.50
N ASN A 20 -18.39 30.23 35.10
CA ASN A 20 -19.50 30.95 34.48
C ASN A 20 -19.07 31.67 33.19
N LYS A 21 -17.88 32.28 33.17
CA LYS A 21 -17.35 32.94 31.96
C LYS A 21 -17.13 31.94 30.82
N GLU A 22 -16.52 30.79 31.13
CA GLU A 22 -16.30 29.71 30.15
C GLU A 22 -17.62 29.09 29.67
N ALA A 23 -18.60 28.97 30.56
CA ALA A 23 -19.93 28.44 30.26
C ALA A 23 -20.87 29.43 29.55
N GLY A 24 -20.51 30.72 29.47
CA GLY A 24 -21.35 31.79 28.95
C GLY A 24 -22.53 32.16 29.85
N VAL A 25 -22.41 31.97 31.16
CA VAL A 25 -23.46 32.24 32.17
C VAL A 25 -23.20 33.61 32.85
N THR A 26 -24.22 34.46 32.96
CA THR A 26 -24.12 35.84 33.48
C THR A 26 -24.36 35.96 35.00
N TYR A 27 -24.13 34.89 35.75
CA TYR A 27 -24.39 34.86 37.20
C TYR A 27 -23.24 35.44 38.02
N ASN A 28 -23.55 36.36 38.95
CA ASN A 28 -22.59 36.95 39.87
C ASN A 28 -22.37 36.06 41.11
N ALA A 29 -21.17 35.49 41.24
CA ALA A 29 -20.79 34.62 42.35
C ALA A 29 -20.78 35.31 43.73
N SER A 30 -20.72 36.65 43.79
CA SER A 30 -20.75 37.38 45.07
C SER A 30 -22.08 37.23 45.81
N LYS A 31 -23.14 36.77 45.13
CA LYS A 31 -24.47 36.50 45.71
C LYS A 31 -24.52 35.26 46.60
N LEU A 32 -23.54 34.36 46.50
CA LEU A 32 -23.53 33.07 47.20
C LEU A 32 -22.88 33.21 48.57
N ASN A 33 -23.63 33.15 49.67
CA ASN A 33 -23.15 33.56 51.00
C ASN A 33 -22.50 32.45 51.82
N SER A 34 -22.75 31.19 51.45
CA SER A 34 -22.21 29.99 52.11
C SER A 34 -21.38 29.14 51.15
N LYS A 35 -20.66 28.15 51.71
CA LYS A 35 -19.91 27.17 50.92
C LYS A 35 -20.87 26.28 50.14
N GLU A 36 -21.96 25.86 50.78
CA GLU A 36 -22.98 24.95 50.28
C GLU A 36 -23.69 25.54 49.06
N GLU A 37 -24.06 26.83 49.10
CA GLU A 37 -24.62 27.55 47.96
C GLU A 37 -23.67 27.56 46.75
N CYS A 38 -22.36 27.67 47.00
CA CYS A 38 -21.36 27.62 45.93
C CYS A 38 -21.24 26.22 45.31
N GLU A 39 -21.26 25.17 46.13
CA GLU A 39 -21.20 23.78 45.66
C GLU A 39 -22.45 23.43 44.85
N GLU A 40 -23.63 23.87 45.29
CA GLU A 40 -24.89 23.63 44.58
C GLU A 40 -24.96 24.36 43.24
N HIS A 41 -24.47 25.61 43.17
CA HIS A 41 -24.35 26.34 41.91
C HIS A 41 -23.45 25.62 40.91
N LEU A 42 -22.28 25.15 41.36
CA LEU A 42 -21.35 24.39 40.51
C LEU A 42 -21.97 23.08 40.03
N LEU A 43 -22.67 22.36 40.90
CA LEU A 43 -23.34 21.11 40.55
C LEU A 43 -24.38 21.34 39.45
N ASN A 44 -25.19 22.39 39.57
CA ASN A 44 -26.20 22.75 38.58
C ASN A 44 -25.58 23.22 37.27
N LEU A 45 -24.49 24.00 37.33
CA LEU A 45 -23.73 24.41 36.16
C LEU A 45 -23.19 23.18 35.40
N ILE A 46 -22.59 22.22 36.10
CA ILE A 46 -22.07 20.98 35.50
C ILE A 46 -23.18 20.16 34.86
N LYS A 47 -24.34 20.01 35.53
CA LYS A 47 -25.51 19.32 34.95
C LYS A 47 -25.94 19.98 33.65
N ASN A 48 -26.09 21.31 33.64
CA ASN A 48 -26.51 22.06 32.46
C ASN A 48 -25.49 21.94 31.32
N LEU A 49 -24.19 22.03 31.62
CA LEU A 49 -23.13 21.87 30.63
C LEU A 49 -23.07 20.45 30.05
N ARG A 50 -23.27 19.42 30.87
CA ARG A 50 -23.34 18.02 30.44
C ARG A 50 -24.48 17.77 29.44
N HIS A 51 -25.59 18.50 29.57
CA HIS A 51 -26.75 18.37 28.69
C HIS A 51 -26.73 19.35 27.51
N LYS A 52 -25.73 20.25 27.43
CA LYS A 52 -25.51 21.11 26.28
C LYS A 52 -24.91 20.25 25.16
N LYS A 53 -25.63 20.13 24.04
CA LYS A 53 -25.18 19.37 22.87
C LYS A 53 -23.80 19.89 22.45
N GLN A 54 -22.76 19.05 22.52
CA GLN A 54 -21.48 19.37 21.92
C GLN A 54 -21.70 19.42 20.41
N ASP A 55 -21.49 20.58 19.79
CA ASP A 55 -21.68 20.79 18.35
C ASP A 55 -20.49 20.18 17.58
N ASN A 56 -20.32 18.86 17.70
CA ASN A 56 -19.27 18.08 17.02
C ASN A 56 -19.59 17.85 15.54
N LYS A 57 -20.54 18.60 14.97
CA LYS A 57 -21.02 18.45 13.60
C LYS A 57 -19.89 18.60 12.57
N ALA A 58 -18.97 19.52 12.82
CA ALA A 58 -17.79 19.71 11.97
C ALA A 58 -16.88 18.47 11.98
N TYR A 59 -16.57 17.94 13.17
CA TYR A 59 -15.75 16.74 13.33
C TYR A 59 -16.41 15.49 12.74
N ILE A 60 -17.73 15.35 12.87
CA ILE A 60 -18.46 14.23 12.26
C ILE A 60 -18.36 14.28 10.74
N LYS A 61 -18.51 15.48 10.15
CA LYS A 61 -18.38 15.66 8.71
C LYS A 61 -16.96 15.30 8.25
N GLU A 62 -15.94 15.81 8.94
CA GLU A 62 -14.54 15.49 8.61
C GLU A 62 -14.24 13.99 8.72
N ILE A 63 -14.79 13.31 9.73
CA ILE A 63 -14.65 11.85 9.88
C ILE A 63 -15.30 11.10 8.73
N ASP A 64 -16.48 11.53 8.26
CA ASP A 64 -17.17 10.86 7.16
C ASP A 64 -16.47 11.13 5.81
N ASP A 65 -16.02 12.35 5.56
CA ASP A 65 -15.21 12.71 4.38
C ASP A 65 -13.91 11.86 4.33
N LEU A 66 -13.22 11.71 5.47
CA LEU A 66 -12.01 10.89 5.58
C LEU A 66 -12.26 9.39 5.36
N LYS A 67 -13.41 8.87 5.80
CA LYS A 67 -13.78 7.46 5.54
C LYS A 67 -13.98 7.21 4.06
N GLU A 68 -14.64 8.14 3.35
CA GLU A 68 -14.85 8.04 1.91
C GLU A 68 -13.52 8.05 1.15
N GLU A 69 -12.59 8.94 1.52
CA GLU A 69 -11.25 8.98 0.93
C GLU A 69 -10.48 7.66 1.14
N ILE A 70 -10.51 7.11 2.35
CA ILE A 70 -9.89 5.81 2.67
C ILE A 70 -10.48 4.67 1.83
N GLU A 71 -11.80 4.68 1.60
CA GLU A 71 -12.48 3.65 0.81
C GLU A 71 -12.05 3.71 -0.67
N ILE A 72 -11.96 4.92 -1.24
CA ILE A 72 -11.47 5.13 -2.61
C ILE A 72 -10.02 4.65 -2.73
N LEU A 73 -9.14 5.07 -1.81
CA LEU A 73 -7.73 4.69 -1.81
C LEU A 73 -7.53 3.18 -1.71
N LYS A 74 -8.35 2.49 -0.90
CA LYS A 74 -8.29 1.03 -0.77
C LYS A 74 -8.65 0.34 -2.08
N LYS A 75 -9.73 0.80 -2.75
CA LYS A 75 -10.16 0.26 -4.04
C LYS A 75 -9.10 0.45 -5.13
N ASP A 76 -8.47 1.61 -5.19
CA ASP A 76 -7.41 1.89 -6.17
C ASP A 76 -6.16 1.04 -5.91
N ASN A 77 -5.80 0.83 -4.64
CA ASN A 77 -4.67 -0.02 -4.28
C ASN A 77 -4.93 -1.49 -4.68
N ASP A 78 -6.15 -2.01 -4.48
CA ASP A 78 -6.52 -3.37 -4.90
C ASP A 78 -6.46 -3.52 -6.43
N ASN A 79 -6.92 -2.51 -7.17
CA ASN A 79 -6.82 -2.47 -8.63
C ASN A 79 -5.36 -2.46 -9.11
N LEU A 80 -4.50 -1.66 -8.48
CA LEU A 80 -3.06 -1.60 -8.79
C LEU A 80 -2.37 -2.93 -8.50
N ALA A 81 -2.70 -3.57 -7.37
CA ALA A 81 -2.18 -4.88 -7.03
C ALA A 81 -2.57 -5.93 -8.08
N ALA A 82 -3.80 -5.91 -8.57
CA ALA A 82 -4.26 -6.80 -9.64
C ALA A 82 -3.53 -6.55 -10.97
N GLN A 83 -3.35 -5.29 -11.37
CA GLN A 83 -2.60 -4.93 -12.58
C GLN A 83 -1.14 -5.36 -12.51
N ASN A 84 -0.49 -5.18 -11.36
CA ASN A 84 0.91 -5.58 -11.17
C ASN A 84 1.09 -7.11 -11.26
N ARG A 85 0.16 -7.89 -10.70
CA ARG A 85 0.16 -9.36 -10.85
C ARG A 85 0.02 -9.78 -12.32
N ASN A 86 -0.88 -9.13 -13.05
CA ASN A 86 -1.04 -9.40 -14.49
C ASN A 86 0.22 -9.03 -15.28
N ARG A 87 0.87 -7.91 -14.95
CA ARG A 87 2.12 -7.51 -15.60
C ARG A 87 3.25 -8.51 -15.35
N ASP A 88 3.44 -8.95 -14.10
CA ASP A 88 4.47 -9.93 -13.76
C ASP A 88 4.23 -11.27 -14.47
N PHE A 89 2.97 -11.71 -14.55
CA PHE A 89 2.59 -12.89 -15.31
C PHE A 89 2.88 -12.75 -16.80
N LEU A 90 2.49 -11.63 -17.43
CA LEU A 90 2.77 -11.37 -18.83
C LEU A 90 4.28 -11.29 -19.11
N PHE A 91 5.05 -10.71 -18.20
CA PHE A 91 6.51 -10.62 -18.32
C PHE A 91 7.18 -11.99 -18.22
N LYS A 92 6.72 -12.85 -17.32
CA LYS A 92 7.18 -14.25 -17.22
C LYS A 92 6.88 -15.03 -18.50
N LEU A 93 5.65 -14.94 -19.02
CA LEU A 93 5.28 -15.57 -20.28
C LEU A 93 6.14 -15.06 -21.45
N ALA A 94 6.38 -13.76 -21.53
CA ALA A 94 7.21 -13.17 -22.57
C ALA A 94 8.66 -13.67 -22.49
N ASN A 95 9.23 -13.77 -21.29
CA ASN A 95 10.58 -14.28 -21.09
C ASN A 95 10.70 -15.77 -21.44
N GLU A 96 9.70 -16.57 -21.05
CA GLU A 96 9.65 -18.01 -21.37
C GLU A 96 9.56 -18.22 -22.89
N ALA A 97 8.60 -17.57 -23.56
CA ALA A 97 8.45 -17.64 -25.01
C ALA A 97 9.71 -17.17 -25.76
N THR A 98 10.36 -16.12 -25.25
CA THR A 98 11.62 -15.60 -25.82
C THR A 98 12.75 -16.61 -25.64
N GLY A 99 12.86 -17.22 -24.46
CA GLY A 99 13.84 -18.27 -24.16
C GLY A 99 13.68 -19.48 -25.06
N ASP A 100 12.45 -19.94 -25.24
CA ASP A 100 12.12 -21.06 -26.14
C ASP A 100 12.47 -20.75 -27.59
N TYR A 101 12.12 -19.56 -28.08
CA TYR A 101 12.50 -19.12 -29.42
C TYR A 101 14.02 -19.15 -29.64
N PHE A 102 14.81 -18.61 -28.69
CA PHE A 102 16.27 -18.62 -28.80
C PHE A 102 16.83 -20.04 -28.74
N ASN A 103 16.29 -20.90 -27.89
CA ASN A 103 16.70 -22.29 -27.75
C ASN A 103 16.42 -23.09 -29.04
N GLU A 104 15.23 -22.93 -29.61
CA GLU A 104 14.87 -23.57 -30.89
C GLU A 104 15.78 -23.10 -32.02
N LYS A 105 16.02 -21.78 -32.12
CA LYS A 105 16.92 -21.20 -33.13
C LYS A 105 18.35 -21.75 -32.99
N LEU A 106 18.87 -21.84 -31.76
CA LEU A 106 20.19 -22.43 -31.48
C LEU A 106 20.25 -23.91 -31.88
N LYS A 107 19.22 -24.69 -31.54
CA LYS A 107 19.12 -26.11 -31.94
C LYS A 107 19.10 -26.24 -33.46
N HIS A 108 18.28 -25.47 -34.15
CA HIS A 108 18.21 -25.49 -35.61
C HIS A 108 19.56 -25.16 -36.26
N HIS A 109 20.24 -24.10 -35.80
CA HIS A 109 21.59 -23.76 -36.29
C HIS A 109 22.60 -24.87 -36.05
N THR A 110 22.58 -25.47 -34.85
CA THR A 110 23.48 -26.56 -34.47
C THR A 110 23.24 -27.80 -35.34
N THR A 111 21.97 -28.19 -35.52
CA THR A 111 21.57 -29.33 -36.37
C THR A 111 21.96 -29.08 -37.82
N LYS A 112 21.68 -27.88 -38.37
CA LYS A 112 22.07 -27.52 -39.73
C LYS A 112 23.59 -27.61 -39.95
N LYS A 113 24.39 -27.18 -38.98
CA LYS A 113 25.86 -27.32 -39.02
C LYS A 113 26.26 -28.80 -39.06
N LYS A 114 25.72 -29.64 -38.17
CA LYS A 114 25.99 -31.09 -38.15
C LYS A 114 25.64 -31.76 -39.47
N VAL A 115 24.47 -31.46 -40.05
CA VAL A 115 24.04 -32.00 -41.35
C VAL A 115 25.02 -31.61 -42.47
N LYS A 116 25.50 -30.36 -42.48
CA LYS A 116 26.48 -29.89 -43.46
C LYS A 116 27.81 -30.66 -43.37
N GLU A 117 28.29 -30.90 -42.15
CA GLU A 117 29.50 -31.72 -41.91
C GLU A 117 29.30 -33.17 -42.37
N CYS A 118 28.19 -33.81 -42.00
CA CYS A 118 27.87 -35.18 -42.45
C CYS A 118 27.80 -35.26 -43.98
N LYS A 119 27.17 -34.28 -44.64
CA LYS A 119 27.08 -34.24 -46.10
C LYS A 119 28.48 -34.16 -46.75
N LYS A 120 29.39 -33.38 -46.17
CA LYS A 120 30.79 -33.28 -46.64
C LYS A 120 31.50 -34.63 -46.53
N ILE A 121 31.34 -35.32 -45.40
CA ILE A 121 31.91 -36.66 -45.17
C ILE A 121 31.36 -37.66 -46.20
N ILE A 122 30.03 -37.69 -46.40
CA ILE A 122 29.38 -38.61 -47.34
C ILE A 122 29.92 -38.40 -48.76
N TYR A 123 30.03 -37.14 -49.24
CA TYR A 123 30.59 -36.88 -50.56
C TYR A 123 32.04 -37.36 -50.68
N SER A 124 32.87 -37.13 -49.66
CA SER A 124 34.26 -37.61 -49.68
C SER A 124 34.36 -39.14 -49.75
N LEU A 125 33.53 -39.86 -49.01
CA LEU A 125 33.49 -41.33 -49.06
C LEU A 125 33.02 -41.84 -50.43
N LEU A 126 32.00 -41.20 -51.01
CA LEU A 126 31.48 -41.57 -52.32
C LEU A 126 32.53 -41.35 -53.43
N THR A 127 33.28 -40.25 -53.37
CA THR A 127 34.40 -40.02 -54.30
C THR A 127 35.52 -41.07 -54.18
N ILE A 128 35.85 -41.48 -52.95
CA ILE A 128 36.87 -42.54 -52.72
C ILE A 128 36.39 -43.87 -53.33
N SER A 129 35.14 -44.25 -53.07
CA SER A 129 34.57 -45.50 -53.61
C SER A 129 34.59 -45.56 -55.15
N VAL A 130 34.30 -44.45 -55.83
CA VAL A 130 34.40 -44.38 -57.31
C VAL A 130 35.83 -44.57 -57.79
N ILE A 131 36.81 -43.91 -57.16
CA ILE A 131 38.23 -44.03 -57.51
C ILE A 131 38.72 -45.48 -57.31
N GLU A 132 38.31 -46.12 -56.21
CA GLU A 132 38.63 -47.52 -55.92
C GLU A 132 38.06 -48.46 -57.00
N ALA A 133 36.79 -48.28 -57.39
CA ALA A 133 36.15 -49.10 -58.42
C ALA A 133 36.87 -48.99 -59.78
N ILE A 134 37.25 -47.78 -60.18
CA ILE A 134 38.03 -47.54 -61.41
C ILE A 134 39.40 -48.22 -61.33
N SER A 135 40.08 -48.12 -60.18
CA SER A 135 41.40 -48.74 -59.96
C SER A 135 41.33 -50.27 -60.07
N ILE A 136 40.31 -50.90 -59.50
CA ILE A 136 40.08 -52.36 -59.62
C ILE A 136 39.79 -52.74 -61.08
N ALA A 137 38.94 -51.99 -61.78
CA ALA A 137 38.63 -52.25 -63.18
C ALA A 137 39.88 -52.16 -64.08
N MET A 138 40.76 -51.17 -63.86
CA MET A 138 42.03 -51.06 -64.58
C MET A 138 42.98 -52.23 -64.29
N LEU A 139 43.03 -52.73 -63.06
CA LEU A 139 43.84 -53.91 -62.71
C LEU A 139 43.33 -55.18 -63.39
N LEU A 140 42.01 -55.36 -63.49
CA LEU A 140 41.41 -56.52 -64.16
C LEU A 140 41.52 -56.47 -65.69
N TRP A 141 41.72 -55.29 -66.28
CA TRP A 141 41.89 -55.12 -67.74
C TRP A 141 43.30 -55.52 -68.21
N LYS A 142 44.26 -55.66 -67.30
CA LYS A 142 45.66 -56.02 -67.60
C LYS A 142 45.91 -57.51 -67.44
#